data_AF-A0A1F9HZ35-F1
#
_entry.id   AF-A0A1F9HZ35-F1
#
_cell.length_a   1.000
_cell.length_b   1.000
_cell.length_c   1.000
_cell.angle_alpha   90.00
_cell.angle_beta   90.00
_cell.angle_gamma   90.00
#
_symmetry.space_group_name_H-M   'P 1'
#
loop_
_entity.id
_entity.type
_entity.pdbx_description
1 polymer ?
#
loop_
_entity_poly.entity_id
_entity_poly.type
_entity_poly.pdbx_seq_one_letter_code
_entity_poly.pdbx_strand_id
1 'polypeptide(L)'
;METNMKRPLYSEILTATIDDEGRYDAMKLAGVLDWTQQEIAQYLDKDPSTVSRFSASLNYQQPLSELAAVIFHLLKLMDNDLRITRAWLRTPIHVFEGKSPKEKILHHDLRAVDSLLEEIESGFSV
;
A
#
# COMPACT_ATOMS: atom_id res chain seq x y z
N MET A 1 20.62 16.50 18.61
CA MET A 1 19.23 16.98 18.60
C MET A 1 18.40 15.92 17.89
N GLU A 2 17.81 15.00 18.65
CA GLU A 2 16.82 14.08 18.09
C GLU A 2 15.54 14.88 17.88
N THR A 3 15.21 15.17 16.63
CA THR A 3 13.88 15.66 16.27
C THR A 3 12.86 14.65 16.77
N ASN A 4 12.03 15.08 17.72
CA ASN A 4 10.88 14.35 18.23
C ASN A 4 9.84 14.23 17.09
N MET A 5 10.12 13.32 16.15
CA MET A 5 9.25 13.02 15.02
C MET A 5 8.07 12.22 15.57
N LYS A 6 6.97 12.93 15.84
CA LYS A 6 5.69 12.30 16.19
C LYS A 6 5.30 11.36 15.05
N ARG A 7 5.29 10.05 15.30
CA ARG A 7 4.77 9.06 14.35
C ARG A 7 3.28 9.33 14.14
N PRO A 8 2.79 9.33 12.89
CA PRO A 8 1.38 9.53 12.64
C PRO A 8 0.57 8.41 13.28
N LEU A 9 -0.62 8.74 13.77
CA LEU A 9 -1.57 7.74 14.23
C LEU A 9 -2.12 6.97 13.03
N TYR A 10 -2.51 5.71 13.25
CA TYR A 10 -3.16 4.88 12.23
C TYR A 10 -4.38 5.59 11.59
N SER A 11 -5.19 6.30 12.40
CA SER A 11 -6.34 7.08 11.91
C SER A 11 -5.95 8.25 11.01
N GLU A 12 -4.80 8.88 11.25
CA GLU A 12 -4.28 9.96 10.40
C GLU A 12 -3.88 9.41 9.03
N ILE A 13 -3.25 8.24 8.99
CA ILE A 13 -2.90 7.56 7.75
C ILE A 13 -4.15 7.09 7.00
N LEU A 14 -5.13 6.50 7.69
CA LEU A 14 -6.40 6.09 7.08
C LEU A 14 -7.15 7.28 6.46
N THR A 15 -7.23 8.40 7.19
CA THR A 15 -7.89 9.61 6.67
C THR A 15 -7.16 10.14 5.43
N ALA A 16 -5.84 9.96 5.35
CA ALA A 16 -5.04 10.34 4.21
C ALA A 16 -5.22 9.44 2.98
N THR A 17 -5.99 8.33 3.04
CA THR A 17 -6.25 7.44 1.89
C THR A 17 -7.68 7.50 1.36
N ILE A 18 -8.60 8.20 2.05
CA ILE A 18 -10.02 8.26 1.69
C ILE A 18 -10.45 9.67 1.23
N ASP A 19 -11.48 9.76 0.39
CA ASP A 19 -12.17 11.00 0.04
C ASP A 19 -13.12 11.48 1.15
N ASP A 20 -13.76 12.63 0.94
CA ASP A 20 -14.66 13.24 1.92
C ASP A 20 -15.96 12.42 2.12
N GLU A 21 -16.25 11.48 1.22
CA GLU A 21 -17.36 10.52 1.32
C GLU A 21 -16.95 9.20 2.01
N GLY A 22 -15.68 9.08 2.43
CA GLY A 22 -15.15 7.89 3.10
C GLY A 22 -14.78 6.74 2.15
N ARG A 23 -14.69 7.00 0.84
CA ARG A 23 -14.25 6.02 -0.17
C ARG A 23 -12.73 6.07 -0.31
N TYR A 24 -12.10 4.94 -0.61
CA TYR A 24 -10.69 4.96 -0.96
C TYR A 24 -10.46 5.75 -2.25
N ASP A 25 -9.47 6.62 -2.21
CA ASP A 25 -9.03 7.43 -3.34
C ASP A 25 -7.66 6.92 -3.80
N ALA A 26 -7.57 6.53 -5.07
CA ALA A 26 -6.37 5.95 -5.66
C ALA A 26 -5.15 6.89 -5.57
N MET A 27 -5.33 8.20 -5.77
CA MET A 27 -4.23 9.16 -5.77
C MET A 27 -3.74 9.45 -4.35
N LYS A 28 -4.67 9.51 -3.40
CA LYS A 28 -4.36 9.60 -1.96
C LYS A 28 -3.60 8.37 -1.48
N LEU A 29 -4.06 7.16 -1.80
CA LEU A 29 -3.37 5.92 -1.47
C LEU A 29 -1.99 5.85 -2.11
N ALA A 30 -1.85 6.25 -3.38
CA ALA A 30 -0.55 6.35 -4.05
C ALA A 30 0.40 7.33 -3.34
N GLY A 31 -0.09 8.48 -2.88
CA GLY A 31 0.69 9.45 -2.10
C GLY A 31 1.18 8.88 -0.75
N VAL A 32 0.34 8.09 -0.06
CA VAL A 32 0.74 7.38 1.16
C VAL A 32 1.81 6.33 0.87
N LEU A 33 1.76 5.66 -0.27
CA LEU A 33 2.73 4.62 -0.66
C LEU A 33 3.99 5.16 -1.36
N ASP A 34 4.01 6.45 -1.70
CA ASP A 34 5.04 7.03 -2.57
C ASP A 34 5.11 6.27 -3.92
N TRP A 35 3.93 6.04 -4.49
CA TRP A 35 3.72 5.47 -5.81
C TRP A 35 3.35 6.57 -6.81
N THR A 36 3.73 6.37 -8.07
CA THR A 36 3.33 7.28 -9.13
C THR A 36 1.88 7.02 -9.57
N GLN A 37 1.30 7.98 -10.29
CA GLN A 37 0.01 7.79 -10.96
C GLN A 37 0.02 6.58 -11.92
N GLN A 38 1.15 6.30 -12.57
CA GLN A 38 1.27 5.16 -13.49
C GLN A 38 1.23 3.84 -12.72
N GLU A 39 1.86 3.78 -11.55
CA GLU A 39 1.92 2.57 -10.73
C GLU A 39 0.56 2.22 -10.13
N ILE A 40 -0.15 3.18 -9.55
CA ILE A 40 -1.50 2.90 -9.04
C ILE A 40 -2.48 2.57 -10.18
N ALA A 41 -2.30 3.17 -11.36
CA ALA A 41 -3.12 2.85 -12.53
C ALA A 41 -2.80 1.45 -13.08
N GLN A 42 -1.54 1.04 -13.08
CA GLN A 42 -1.12 -0.32 -13.39
C GLN A 42 -1.76 -1.32 -12.43
N TYR A 43 -1.72 -1.06 -11.12
CA TYR A 43 -2.38 -1.91 -10.13
C TYR A 43 -3.89 -2.07 -10.40
N LEU A 44 -4.56 -1.00 -10.80
CA LEU A 44 -6.00 -1.00 -11.12
C LEU A 44 -6.33 -1.57 -12.50
N ASP A 45 -5.32 -1.87 -13.33
CA ASP A 45 -5.47 -2.22 -14.75
C ASP A 45 -6.29 -1.15 -15.51
N LYS A 46 -5.86 0.12 -15.40
CA LYS A 46 -6.53 1.28 -15.99
C LYS A 46 -5.55 2.27 -16.59
N ASP A 47 -6.08 3.13 -17.45
CA ASP A 47 -5.34 4.28 -17.96
C ASP A 47 -5.06 5.31 -16.83
N PRO A 48 -3.81 5.81 -16.71
CA PRO A 48 -3.45 6.78 -15.69
C PRO A 48 -4.33 8.02 -15.66
N SER A 49 -4.68 8.59 -16.82
CA SER A 49 -5.49 9.82 -16.89
C SER A 49 -6.91 9.59 -16.37
N THR A 50 -7.46 8.41 -16.62
CA THR A 50 -8.77 7.99 -16.10
C THR A 50 -8.73 7.85 -14.59
N VAL A 51 -7.69 7.20 -14.05
CA VAL A 51 -7.52 7.03 -12.59
C VAL A 51 -7.35 8.38 -11.90
N SER A 52 -6.56 9.29 -12.46
CA SER A 52 -6.39 10.63 -11.88
C SER A 52 -7.69 11.45 -11.88
N ARG A 53 -8.50 11.34 -12.93
CA ARG A 53 -9.77 12.08 -13.03
C ARG A 53 -10.88 11.50 -12.13
N PHE A 54 -10.87 10.19 -11.91
CA PHE A 54 -11.92 9.47 -11.18
C PHE A 54 -11.32 8.59 -10.07
N SER A 55 -10.46 9.18 -9.25
CA SER A 55 -9.62 8.49 -8.27
C SER A 55 -10.38 7.70 -7.20
N ALA A 56 -11.57 8.14 -6.82
CA ALA A 56 -12.46 7.47 -5.86
C ALA A 56 -13.65 6.75 -6.53
N SER A 57 -13.53 6.38 -7.81
CA SER A 57 -14.59 5.67 -8.54
C SER A 57 -15.07 4.43 -7.81
N LEU A 58 -16.38 4.16 -7.85
CA LEU A 58 -16.98 2.94 -7.29
C LEU A 58 -16.35 1.66 -7.84
N ASN A 59 -15.95 1.68 -9.12
CA ASN A 59 -15.31 0.53 -9.77
C ASN A 59 -13.91 0.23 -9.23
N TYR A 60 -13.30 1.14 -8.45
CA TYR A 60 -11.99 0.94 -7.83
C TYR A 60 -12.09 0.54 -6.36
N GLN A 61 -13.28 0.59 -5.76
CA GLN A 61 -13.38 0.45 -4.30
C GLN A 61 -12.96 -0.93 -3.80
N GLN A 62 -13.36 -1.99 -4.50
CA GLN A 62 -12.91 -3.33 -4.14
C GLN A 62 -11.38 -3.46 -4.20
N PRO A 63 -10.70 -3.25 -5.34
CA PRO A 63 -9.24 -3.39 -5.38
C PRO A 63 -8.53 -2.40 -4.44
N LEU A 64 -8.97 -1.14 -4.34
CA LEU A 64 -8.35 -0.20 -3.42
C LEU A 64 -8.52 -0.62 -1.95
N SER A 65 -9.65 -1.23 -1.58
CA SER A 65 -9.86 -1.75 -0.23
C SER A 65 -8.96 -2.95 0.08
N GLU A 66 -8.76 -3.84 -0.90
CA GLU A 66 -7.85 -4.99 -0.78
C GLU A 66 -6.39 -4.52 -0.63
N LEU A 67 -5.96 -3.56 -1.47
CA LEU A 67 -4.64 -2.94 -1.34
C LEU A 67 -4.50 -2.26 0.04
N ALA A 68 -5.47 -1.45 0.44
CA ALA A 68 -5.43 -0.76 1.73
C ALA A 68 -5.32 -1.74 2.90
N ALA A 69 -6.03 -2.87 2.86
CA ALA A 69 -5.96 -3.90 3.90
C ALA A 69 -4.53 -4.44 4.08
N VAL A 70 -3.87 -4.84 2.99
CA VAL A 70 -2.47 -5.33 3.01
C VAL A 70 -1.51 -4.26 3.50
N ILE A 71 -1.68 -3.02 3.03
CA ILE A 71 -0.83 -1.90 3.43
C ILE A 71 -1.00 -1.55 4.91
N PHE A 72 -2.23 -1.59 5.43
CA PHE A 72 -2.50 -1.34 6.83
C PHE A 72 -2.02 -2.46 7.75
N HIS A 73 -2.08 -3.72 7.28
CA HIS A 73 -1.45 -4.85 7.97
C HIS A 73 0.06 -4.66 8.07
N LEU A 74 0.72 -4.32 6.96
CA LEU A 74 2.15 -4.01 6.97
C LEU A 74 2.49 -2.79 7.85
N LEU A 75 1.69 -1.73 7.81
CA LEU A 75 1.90 -0.56 8.67
C LEU A 75 1.82 -0.91 10.15
N LYS A 76 0.86 -1.76 10.53
CA LYS A 76 0.75 -2.26 11.91
C LYS A 76 2.01 -3.04 12.32
N LEU A 77 2.53 -3.90 11.44
CA LEU A 77 3.79 -4.64 11.68
C LEU A 77 5.01 -3.72 11.80
N MET A 78 4.96 -2.53 11.18
CA MET A 78 6.04 -1.55 11.17
C MET A 78 5.81 -0.38 12.14
N ASP A 79 4.95 -0.55 13.16
CA ASP A 79 4.63 0.47 14.17
C ASP A 79 4.18 1.81 13.57
N ASN A 80 3.39 1.76 12.50
CA ASN A 80 2.90 2.90 11.72
C ASN A 80 4.01 3.79 11.10
N ASP A 81 5.24 3.27 10.94
CA ASP A 81 6.33 3.99 10.30
C ASP A 81 6.25 3.86 8.76
N LEU A 82 5.63 4.85 8.12
CA LEU A 82 5.52 4.93 6.66
C LEU A 82 6.87 4.88 5.93
N ARG A 83 7.95 5.40 6.52
CA ARG A 83 9.28 5.36 5.89
C ARG A 83 9.77 3.92 5.83
N ILE A 84 9.61 3.15 6.91
CA ILE A 84 9.98 1.73 6.96
C ILE A 84 9.07 0.91 6.06
N THR A 85 7.74 1.13 6.11
CA THR A 85 6.78 0.46 5.22
C THR A 85 7.14 0.64 3.74
N ARG A 86 7.40 1.89 3.32
CA ARG A 86 7.79 2.18 1.94
C ARG A 86 9.12 1.55 1.55
N ALA A 87 10.10 1.54 2.47
CA ALA A 87 11.38 0.90 2.24
C ALA A 87 11.21 -0.62 2.06
N TRP A 88 10.41 -1.26 2.91
CA TRP A 88 10.11 -2.69 2.82
C TRP A 88 9.44 -3.05 1.48
N LEU A 89 8.43 -2.27 1.06
CA LEU A 89 7.74 -2.49 -0.22
C LEU A 89 8.67 -2.44 -1.44
N ARG A 90 9.79 -1.71 -1.37
CA ARG A 90 10.78 -1.58 -2.46
C ARG A 90 11.95 -2.56 -2.33
N THR A 91 12.07 -3.23 -1.19
CA THR A 91 13.20 -4.09 -0.92
C THR A 91 12.98 -5.44 -1.63
N PRO A 92 13.93 -5.90 -2.46
CA PRO A 92 13.92 -7.26 -3.00
C PRO A 92 13.79 -8.32 -1.90
N ILE A 93 12.90 -9.29 -2.07
CA ILE A 93 12.71 -10.40 -1.12
C ILE A 93 13.04 -11.72 -1.80
N HIS A 94 13.78 -12.58 -1.08
CA HIS A 94 14.24 -13.86 -1.60
C HIS A 94 13.08 -14.78 -2.03
N VAL A 95 12.02 -14.89 -1.22
CA VAL A 95 10.84 -15.71 -1.56
C VAL A 95 10.09 -15.22 -2.81
N PHE A 96 10.30 -13.96 -3.21
CA PHE A 96 9.79 -13.42 -4.47
C PHE A 96 10.82 -13.46 -5.59
N GLU A 97 11.82 -14.33 -5.49
CA GLU A 97 12.89 -14.51 -6.50
C GLU A 97 13.66 -13.22 -6.76
N GLY A 98 13.85 -12.40 -5.72
CA GLY A 98 14.54 -11.10 -5.81
C GLY A 98 13.66 -9.96 -6.31
N LYS A 99 12.35 -10.17 -6.50
CA LYS A 99 11.39 -9.07 -6.72
C LYS A 99 10.99 -8.44 -5.40
N SER A 100 10.65 -7.16 -5.45
CA SER A 100 10.07 -6.44 -4.32
C SER A 100 8.56 -6.72 -4.16
N PRO A 101 8.01 -6.55 -2.96
CA PRO A 101 6.56 -6.62 -2.74
C PRO A 101 5.77 -5.66 -3.64
N LYS A 102 6.29 -4.45 -3.88
CA LYS A 102 5.69 -3.51 -4.81
C LYS A 102 5.56 -4.11 -6.21
N GLU A 103 6.62 -4.70 -6.74
CA GLU A 103 6.56 -5.35 -8.07
C GLU A 103 5.52 -6.48 -8.09
N LYS A 104 5.43 -7.29 -7.04
CA LYS A 104 4.38 -8.32 -6.93
C LYS A 104 2.98 -7.72 -7.01
N ILE A 105 2.70 -6.66 -6.25
CA ILE A 105 1.40 -5.99 -6.26
C ILE A 105 1.09 -5.40 -7.64
N LEU A 106 2.06 -4.72 -8.25
CA LEU A 106 1.90 -4.11 -9.58
C LEU A 106 1.73 -5.15 -10.70
N HIS A 107 2.11 -6.41 -10.47
CA HIS A 107 1.85 -7.55 -11.36
C HIS A 107 0.65 -8.40 -10.90
N HIS A 108 -0.27 -7.81 -10.14
CA HIS A 108 -1.53 -8.42 -9.66
C HIS A 108 -1.36 -9.65 -8.76
N ASP A 109 -0.22 -9.75 -8.08
CA ASP A 109 0.07 -10.80 -7.09
C ASP A 109 0.04 -10.23 -5.65
N LEU A 110 -1.01 -9.47 -5.34
CA LEU A 110 -1.24 -8.88 -4.02
C LEU A 110 -1.33 -9.96 -2.94
N ARG A 111 -1.92 -11.11 -3.29
CA ARG A 111 -2.08 -12.26 -2.39
C ARG A 111 -0.76 -12.83 -1.91
N ALA A 112 0.27 -12.91 -2.76
CA ALA A 112 1.58 -13.38 -2.33
C ALA A 112 2.20 -12.46 -1.27
N VAL A 113 1.96 -11.14 -1.38
CA VAL A 113 2.42 -10.18 -0.36
C VAL A 113 1.64 -10.38 0.94
N ASP A 114 0.32 -10.50 0.86
CA ASP A 114 -0.54 -10.74 2.03
C ASP A 114 -0.13 -12.01 2.80
N SER A 115 0.06 -13.13 2.10
CA SER A 115 0.51 -14.39 2.71
C SER A 115 1.89 -14.28 3.36
N LEU A 116 2.82 -13.51 2.77
CA LEU A 116 4.12 -13.26 3.41
C LEU A 116 3.96 -12.45 4.72
N LEU A 117 3.02 -11.49 4.78
CA LEU A 117 2.76 -10.74 6.01
C LEU A 117 2.14 -11.62 7.09
N GLU A 118 1.22 -12.52 6.72
CA GLU A 118 0.65 -13.52 7.64
C GLU A 118 1.72 -14.46 8.22
N GLU A 119 2.66 -14.93 7.40
CA GLU A 119 3.80 -15.75 7.84
C GLU A 119 4.71 -14.99 8.81
N ILE A 120 5.02 -13.72 8.51
CA ILE A 120 5.81 -12.85 9.39
C ILE A 120 5.09 -12.63 10.73
N GLU A 121 3.79 -12.32 10.74
CA GLU A 121 3.03 -12.07 11.97
C GLU A 121 2.88 -13.33 12.83
N SER A 122 2.74 -14.50 12.20
CA SER A 122 2.61 -15.78 12.89
C SER A 122 3.94 -16.35 13.40
N GLY A 123 5.08 -15.77 13.00
CA GLY A 123 6.42 -16.22 13.41
C GLY A 123 6.89 -17.49 12.70
N PHE A 124 6.22 -17.91 11.62
CA PHE A 124 6.71 -18.97 10.75
C PHE A 124 7.74 -18.37 9.77
N SER A 125 9.01 -18.73 9.94
CA SER A 125 10.07 -18.34 9.00
C SER A 125 10.11 -19.33 7.83
N VAL A 126 9.93 -18.83 6.61
CA VAL A 126 10.36 -19.49 5.35
C VAL A 126 11.84 -19.22 5.08
#